data_AF-E4MF22-F1
#
_entry.id   AF-E4MF22-F1
#
_cell.length_a   1.000
_cell.length_b   1.000
_cell.length_c   1.000
_cell.angle_alpha   90.00
_cell.angle_beta   90.00
_cell.angle_gamma   90.00
#
_symmetry.space_group_name_H-M   'P 1'
#
loop_
_entity.id
_entity.type
_entity.pdbx_description
1 polymer ?
#
loop_
_entity_poly.entity_id
_entity_poly.type
_entity_poly.pdbx_seq_one_letter_code
_entity_poly.pdbx_strand_id
1 'polypeptide(L)'
;MPAAMKQLLWICAGILLTFTAVLGAFHLFYDYEYRKIRPLCGAWHSTLDDTRLVIEPCGDKFRITITRRGTSETHALHYKDCVYYTAYGGRRIDLFYTPPADALLLVPGDAFKRTSKLKNNEQ
;
A
#
# COMPACT_ATOMS: atom_id res chain seq x y z
N MET A 1 38.58 31.42 -13.24
CA MET A 1 37.11 31.43 -13.09
C MET A 1 36.73 32.52 -12.08
N PRO A 2 35.82 33.45 -12.40
CA PRO A 2 35.45 34.52 -11.48
C PRO A 2 34.84 33.92 -10.19
N ALA A 3 35.16 34.52 -9.03
CA ALA A 3 34.76 34.01 -7.72
C ALA A 3 33.24 33.80 -7.61
N ALA A 4 32.45 34.68 -8.25
CA ALA A 4 31.00 34.59 -8.33
C ALA A 4 30.50 33.30 -9.03
N MET A 5 31.18 32.85 -10.09
CA MET A 5 30.79 31.63 -10.82
C MET A 5 31.07 30.36 -10.01
N LYS A 6 32.15 30.36 -9.22
CA LYS A 6 32.47 29.25 -8.32
C LYS A 6 31.42 29.15 -7.21
N GLN A 7 31.02 30.28 -6.64
CA GLN A 7 29.98 30.34 -5.60
C GLN A 7 28.61 29.89 -6.12
N LEU A 8 28.22 30.29 -7.33
CA LEU A 8 26.98 29.85 -7.98
C LEU A 8 26.96 28.33 -8.20
N LEU A 9 28.07 27.75 -8.68
CA LEU A 9 28.19 26.30 -8.88
C LEU A 9 28.02 25.52 -7.57
N TRP A 10 28.59 26.01 -6.47
CA TRP A 10 28.42 25.37 -5.15
C TRP A 10 26.97 25.43 -4.66
N ILE A 11 26.28 26.54 -4.88
CA ILE A 11 24.86 26.67 -4.54
C ILE A 11 24.02 25.69 -5.39
N CYS A 12 24.25 25.65 -6.70
CA CYS A 12 23.55 24.71 -7.58
C CYS A 12 23.80 23.25 -7.20
N ALA A 13 25.05 22.89 -6.88
CA ALA A 13 25.39 21.55 -6.42
C ALA A 13 24.70 21.19 -5.10
N GLY A 14 24.65 22.11 -4.14
CA GLY A 14 23.93 21.93 -2.87
C GLY A 14 22.44 21.73 -3.08
N ILE A 15 21.81 22.58 -3.90
CA ILE A 15 20.39 22.46 -4.25
C ILE A 15 20.13 21.09 -4.92
N LEU A 16 20.91 20.73 -5.94
CA LEU A 16 20.75 19.47 -6.66
C LEU A 16 20.91 18.25 -5.71
N LEU A 17 21.87 18.30 -4.80
CA LEU A 17 22.07 17.26 -3.79
C LEU A 17 20.85 17.12 -2.88
N THR A 18 20.30 18.23 -2.37
CA THR A 18 19.09 18.19 -1.53
C THR A 18 17.88 17.66 -2.29
N PHE A 19 17.65 18.09 -3.53
CA PHE A 19 16.57 17.54 -4.37
C PHE A 19 16.72 16.04 -4.61
N THR A 20 17.94 15.59 -4.91
CA THR A 20 18.22 14.17 -5.15
C THR A 20 17.96 13.34 -3.89
N ALA A 21 18.35 13.84 -2.71
CA ALA A 21 18.09 13.18 -1.44
C ALA A 21 16.58 13.08 -1.14
N VAL A 22 15.82 14.16 -1.38
CA VAL A 22 14.36 14.17 -1.18
C VAL A 22 13.65 13.21 -2.14
N LEU A 23 14.02 13.23 -3.42
CA LEU A 23 13.46 12.33 -4.43
C LEU A 23 13.78 10.86 -4.10
N GLY A 24 15.03 10.59 -3.71
CA GLY A 24 15.46 9.26 -3.28
C GLY A 24 14.70 8.75 -2.06
N ALA A 25 14.51 9.60 -1.05
CA ALA A 25 13.69 9.26 0.11
C ALA A 25 12.23 9.00 -0.28
N PHE A 26 11.63 9.86 -1.10
CA PHE A 26 10.25 9.67 -1.59
C PHE A 26 10.10 8.33 -2.30
N HIS A 27 11.02 8.00 -3.22
CA HIS A 27 11.01 6.70 -3.89
C HIS A 27 11.14 5.56 -2.90
N LEU A 28 12.06 5.62 -1.94
CA LEU A 28 12.23 4.55 -0.96
C LEU A 28 10.99 4.33 -0.10
N PHE A 29 10.37 5.39 0.43
CA PHE A 29 9.18 5.26 1.28
C PHE A 29 7.95 4.83 0.48
N TYR A 30 7.70 5.47 -0.66
CA TYR A 30 6.51 5.20 -1.47
C TYR A 30 6.57 3.83 -2.16
N ASP A 31 7.71 3.49 -2.75
CA ASP A 31 7.94 2.16 -3.32
C ASP A 31 7.92 1.06 -2.24
N TYR A 32 8.22 1.40 -0.99
CA TYR A 32 8.13 0.45 0.11
C TYR A 32 6.67 0.13 0.48
N GLU A 33 5.79 1.13 0.64
CA GLU A 33 4.35 0.87 0.86
C GLU A 33 3.76 0.06 -0.30
N TYR A 34 4.10 0.45 -1.53
CA TYR A 34 3.68 -0.25 -2.74
C TYR A 34 4.12 -1.71 -2.75
N ARG A 35 5.39 -2.01 -2.42
CA ARG A 35 5.90 -3.38 -2.32
C ARG A 35 5.25 -4.22 -1.22
N LYS A 36 4.76 -3.60 -0.14
CA LYS A 36 4.08 -4.30 0.95
C LYS A 36 2.62 -4.59 0.65
N ILE A 37 1.92 -3.66 -0.01
CA ILE A 37 0.48 -3.80 -0.26
C ILE A 37 0.20 -4.50 -1.58
N ARG A 38 0.97 -4.27 -2.65
CA ARG A 38 0.73 -4.87 -3.97
C ARG A 38 0.56 -6.40 -3.96
N PRO A 39 1.34 -7.19 -3.19
CA PRO A 39 1.14 -8.64 -3.12
C PRO A 39 -0.24 -9.06 -2.59
N LEU A 40 -0.92 -8.17 -1.87
CA LEU A 40 -2.27 -8.40 -1.35
C LEU A 40 -3.36 -8.23 -2.43
N CYS A 41 -3.05 -7.60 -3.57
CA CYS A 41 -4.04 -7.34 -4.59
C CYS A 41 -4.66 -8.62 -5.16
N GLY A 42 -5.99 -8.61 -5.29
CA GLY A 42 -6.78 -9.75 -5.73
C GLY A 42 -8.07 -9.89 -4.96
N ALA A 43 -8.78 -10.97 -5.26
CA ALA A 43 -10.00 -11.34 -4.56
C ALA A 43 -9.71 -12.41 -3.49
N TRP A 44 -10.42 -12.29 -2.39
CA TRP A 44 -10.27 -13.06 -1.19
C TRP A 44 -11.65 -13.47 -0.67
N HIS A 45 -11.72 -14.63 -0.05
CA HIS A 45 -12.95 -15.16 0.53
C HIS A 45 -12.72 -15.58 1.97
N SER A 46 -13.67 -15.22 2.84
CA SER A 46 -13.62 -15.58 4.25
C SER A 46 -13.58 -17.10 4.43
N THR A 47 -12.95 -17.54 5.52
CA THR A 47 -12.92 -18.94 5.96
C THR A 47 -14.08 -19.29 6.90
N LEU A 48 -14.87 -18.30 7.33
CA LEU A 48 -15.95 -18.45 8.31
C LEU A 48 -17.34 -18.25 7.70
N ASP A 49 -17.50 -17.30 6.77
CA ASP A 49 -18.79 -16.99 6.15
C ASP A 49 -18.65 -16.55 4.69
N ASP A 50 -19.75 -16.14 4.04
CA ASP A 50 -19.78 -15.73 2.64
C ASP A 50 -19.13 -14.35 2.36
N THR A 51 -18.42 -13.76 3.34
CA THR A 51 -17.78 -12.45 3.18
C THR A 51 -16.71 -12.51 2.08
N ARG A 52 -16.75 -11.51 1.20
CA ARG A 52 -15.76 -11.32 0.13
C ARG A 52 -14.94 -10.08 0.39
N LEU A 53 -13.68 -10.14 0.04
CA LEU A 53 -12.73 -9.05 0.21
C LEU A 53 -11.97 -8.88 -1.10
N VAL A 54 -11.87 -7.65 -1.59
CA VAL A 54 -11.08 -7.32 -2.79
C VAL A 54 -10.09 -6.24 -2.41
N ILE A 55 -8.82 -6.46 -2.76
CA ILE A 55 -7.77 -5.44 -2.64
C ILE A 55 -7.30 -5.09 -4.04
N GLU A 56 -7.28 -3.80 -4.35
CA GLU A 56 -6.92 -3.33 -5.68
C GLU A 56 -6.24 -1.94 -5.63
N PRO A 57 -5.42 -1.62 -6.64
CA PRO A 57 -4.92 -0.27 -6.81
C PRO A 57 -6.08 0.70 -7.10
N CYS A 58 -5.98 1.92 -6.56
CA CYS A 58 -6.91 3.01 -6.76
C CYS A 58 -6.11 4.31 -6.87
N GLY A 59 -5.80 4.70 -8.11
CA GLY A 59 -4.87 5.80 -8.38
C GLY A 59 -3.46 5.44 -7.91
N ASP A 60 -2.91 6.29 -7.05
CA ASP A 60 -1.59 6.15 -6.43
C ASP A 60 -1.63 5.26 -5.16
N LYS A 61 -2.81 4.86 -4.70
CA LYS A 61 -3.00 4.12 -3.45
C LYS A 61 -3.63 2.75 -3.69
N PHE A 62 -3.94 2.06 -2.60
CA PHE A 62 -4.69 0.81 -2.61
C PHE A 62 -5.96 0.97 -1.80
N ARG A 63 -7.00 0.25 -2.20
CA ARG A 63 -8.24 0.15 -1.45
C ARG A 63 -8.57 -1.29 -1.14
N ILE A 64 -9.28 -1.47 -0.05
CA ILE A 64 -9.90 -2.72 0.36
C ILE A 64 -11.42 -2.54 0.32
N THR A 65 -12.11 -3.44 -0.37
CA THR A 65 -13.57 -3.52 -0.40
C THR A 65 -14.01 -4.81 0.26
N ILE A 66 -14.84 -4.71 1.29
CA ILE A 66 -15.36 -5.86 2.03
C ILE A 66 -16.86 -5.92 1.80
N THR A 67 -17.34 -7.03 1.25
CA THR A 67 -18.74 -7.28 0.98
C THR A 67 -19.27 -8.37 1.90
N ARG A 68 -20.25 -8.02 2.73
CA ARG A 68 -20.91 -8.94 3.66
C ARG A 68 -22.43 -8.85 3.48
N ARG A 69 -23.08 -9.99 3.21
CA ARG A 69 -24.55 -10.10 3.07
C ARG A 69 -25.19 -9.03 2.16
N GLY A 70 -24.49 -8.66 1.08
CA GLY A 70 -24.96 -7.67 0.10
C GLY A 70 -24.61 -6.21 0.42
N THR A 71 -24.01 -5.92 1.57
CA THR A 71 -23.48 -4.60 1.90
C THR A 71 -21.98 -4.57 1.66
N SER A 72 -21.49 -3.50 1.02
CA SER A 72 -20.07 -3.31 0.75
C SER A 72 -19.53 -2.06 1.44
N GLU A 73 -18.38 -2.19 2.07
CA GLU A 73 -17.62 -1.10 2.66
C GLU A 73 -16.27 -0.99 1.94
N THR A 74 -15.78 0.24 1.72
CA THR A 74 -14.52 0.47 1.01
C THR A 74 -13.64 1.42 1.81
N HIS A 75 -12.38 1.04 2.00
CA HIS A 75 -11.41 1.81 2.78
C HIS A 75 -10.08 1.93 2.04
N ALA A 76 -9.37 3.02 2.27
CA ALA A 76 -7.97 3.14 1.84
C ALA A 76 -7.09 2.24 2.71
N LEU A 77 -6.11 1.59 2.08
CA LEU A 77 -5.08 0.84 2.76
C LEU A 77 -3.86 1.74 3.01
N HIS A 78 -3.24 1.53 4.16
CA HIS A 78 -2.06 2.24 4.61
C HIS A 78 -1.02 1.26 5.12
N TYR A 79 0.25 1.67 5.12
CA TYR A 79 1.31 0.91 5.75
C TYR A 79 2.03 1.79 6.80
N LYS A 80 2.32 1.20 7.96
CA LYS A 80 3.22 1.81 8.95
C LYS A 80 4.13 0.76 9.55
N ASP A 81 3.57 -0.07 10.43
CA ASP A 81 4.25 -1.24 11.01
C ASP A 81 3.73 -2.52 10.33
N CYS A 82 2.44 -2.52 10.00
CA CYS A 82 1.74 -3.52 9.19
C CYS A 82 0.81 -2.80 8.19
N VAL A 83 0.25 -3.55 7.25
CA VAL A 83 -0.82 -3.04 6.38
C VAL A 83 -2.08 -2.90 7.22
N TYR A 84 -2.82 -1.80 7.08
CA TYR A 84 -4.05 -1.58 7.83
C TYR A 84 -5.05 -0.71 7.09
N TYR A 85 -6.30 -0.72 7.54
CA TYR A 85 -7.29 0.31 7.21
C TYR A 85 -8.04 0.76 8.47
N THR A 86 -8.73 1.90 8.34
CA THR A 86 -9.61 2.42 9.39
C THR A 86 -11.06 2.24 8.96
N ALA A 87 -11.81 1.42 9.69
CA ALA A 87 -13.23 1.20 9.45
C ALA A 87 -14.04 2.49 9.74
N TYR A 88 -15.28 2.59 9.25
CA TYR A 88 -16.12 3.79 9.43
C TYR A 88 -16.33 4.18 10.91
N GLY A 89 -16.26 3.23 11.85
CA GLY A 89 -16.30 3.48 13.29
C GLY A 89 -14.98 3.97 13.90
N GLY A 90 -13.99 4.37 13.10
CA GLY A 90 -12.66 4.81 13.56
C GLY A 90 -11.76 3.68 14.06
N ARG A 91 -12.21 2.43 14.00
CA ARG A 91 -11.44 1.26 14.43
C ARG A 91 -10.39 0.90 13.38
N ARG A 92 -9.13 0.76 13.83
CA ARG A 92 -8.04 0.24 13.02
C ARG A 92 -8.13 -1.28 12.90
N ILE A 93 -7.98 -1.78 11.67
CA ILE A 93 -7.94 -3.20 11.33
C ILE A 93 -6.62 -3.48 10.61
N ASP A 94 -5.79 -4.32 11.22
CA ASP A 94 -4.49 -4.70 10.71
C ASP A 94 -4.58 -5.94 9.82
N LEU A 95 -3.78 -6.00 8.76
CA LEU A 95 -3.74 -7.07 7.77
C LEU A 95 -2.39 -7.80 7.86
N PHE A 96 -2.46 -9.11 8.05
CA PHE A 96 -1.30 -10.00 8.07
C PHE A 96 -1.39 -11.04 6.96
N TYR A 97 -0.44 -11.02 6.04
CA TYR A 97 -0.38 -11.95 4.92
C TYR A 97 0.69 -12.99 5.11
N THR A 98 0.31 -14.25 4.87
CA THR A 98 1.22 -15.40 4.89
C THR A 98 1.38 -15.93 3.47
N PRO A 99 2.45 -15.53 2.74
CA PRO A 99 2.64 -15.92 1.34
C PRO A 99 2.61 -17.44 1.08
N PRO A 100 3.24 -18.30 1.90
CA PRO A 100 3.22 -19.75 1.66
C PRO A 100 1.82 -20.38 1.70
N ALA A 101 0.91 -19.81 2.49
CA ALA A 101 -0.45 -20.32 2.68
C ALA A 101 -1.49 -19.59 1.82
N ASP A 102 -1.07 -18.55 1.09
CA ASP A 102 -1.93 -17.58 0.41
C ASP A 102 -3.13 -17.13 1.25
N ALA A 103 -2.85 -16.85 2.52
CA ALA A 103 -3.82 -16.55 3.56
C ALA A 103 -3.64 -15.14 4.09
N LEU A 104 -4.75 -14.43 4.28
CA LEU A 104 -4.82 -13.07 4.78
C LEU A 104 -5.64 -13.04 6.07
N LEU A 105 -5.07 -12.51 7.15
CA LEU A 105 -5.73 -12.36 8.43
C LEU A 105 -6.00 -10.88 8.72
N LEU A 106 -7.24 -10.54 9.08
CA LEU A 106 -7.63 -9.22 9.57
C LEU A 106 -7.71 -9.25 11.10
N VAL A 107 -7.11 -8.26 11.77
CA VAL A 107 -7.06 -8.17 13.23
C VAL A 107 -7.54 -6.80 13.70
N PRO A 108 -8.61 -6.72 14.51
CA PRO A 108 -9.58 -7.79 14.76
C PRO A 108 -10.38 -8.10 13.48
N GLY A 109 -10.82 -9.35 13.33
CA GLY A 109 -11.58 -9.73 12.15
C GLY A 109 -11.43 -11.22 11.84
N ASP A 110 -11.34 -11.50 10.55
CA ASP A 110 -11.48 -12.82 9.98
C ASP A 110 -10.24 -13.22 9.17
N ALA A 111 -10.11 -14.53 8.91
CA ALA A 111 -9.12 -15.10 8.03
C ALA A 111 -9.72 -15.37 6.64
N PHE A 112 -8.96 -15.06 5.61
CA PHE A 112 -9.36 -15.15 4.21
C PHE A 112 -8.37 -16.00 3.43
N LYS A 113 -8.90 -16.72 2.44
CA LYS A 113 -8.11 -17.41 1.40
C LYS A 113 -8.24 -16.66 0.09
N ARG A 114 -7.16 -16.59 -0.67
CA ARG A 114 -7.20 -15.96 -1.99
C ARG A 114 -8.00 -16.81 -2.96
N THR A 115 -8.88 -16.17 -3.72
CA THR A 115 -9.64 -16.80 -4.81
C THR A 115 -9.07 -16.44 -6.18
N SER A 116 -8.50 -15.25 -6.32
CA SER A 116 -7.77 -14.86 -7.53
C SER A 116 -6.71 -13.81 -7.23
N LYS A 117 -5.61 -13.86 -7.98
CA LYS A 117 -4.62 -12.77 -8.01
C LYS A 117 -5.06 -11.72 -9.02
N LEU A 118 -4.83 -10.45 -8.72
CA LEU A 118 -5.02 -9.40 -9.71
C LEU A 118 -4.06 -9.65 -10.88
N LYS A 119 -4.56 -9.65 -12.12
CA LYS A 119 -3.70 -9.70 -13.30
C LYS A 119 -2.91 -8.39 -13.36
N ASN A 120 -1.59 -8.47 -13.39
CA ASN A 120 -0.76 -7.32 -13.74
C ASN A 120 -1.00 -7.04 -15.23
N ASN A 121 -1.81 -6.02 -15.53
CA ASN A 121 -1.94 -5.48 -16.88
C ASN A 121 -0.90 -4.37 -17.16
N GLU A 122 0.19 -4.35 -16.39
CA GLU A 122 1.34 -3.48 -16.65
C GLU A 122 2.29 -4.23 -17.60
N GLN A 123 2.12 -3.98 -18.89
CA GLN A 123 3.00 -4.40 -19.99
C GLN A 123 3.49 -3.14 -20.71
#